data_AF-A0A7W2EQ23-F1
#
_entry.id   AF-A0A7W2EQ23-F1
#
_cell.length_a   1.000
_cell.length_b   1.000
_cell.length_c   1.000
_cell.angle_alpha   90.00
_cell.angle_beta   90.00
_cell.angle_gamma   90.00
#
_symmetry.space_group_name_H-M   'P 1'
#
loop_
_entity.id
_entity.type
_entity.pdbx_description
1 polymer ?
#
loop_
_entity_poly.entity_id
_entity_poly.type
_entity_poly.pdbx_seq_one_letter_code
_entity_poly.pdbx_strand_id
1 'polypeptide(L)'
;MVTSPSTELRLFMYGALLGDLIGSPWEFNRIKHDRFEMFSAQCAFTDDTIMTVAVADALLNDVDPATSMRAWAQRVKPQRGGYGAIFWVWLNNPDDEPYGSAGNGGAMRVSPAAMLGDTWDDVLAKATKVTACTHDHQIGLDAAKATAHAIWMAKNRAMFVCSQN
;
A
#
# COMPACT_ATOMS: atom_id res chain seq x y z
N MET A 1 12.12 26.24 1.31
CA MET A 1 11.06 26.06 2.31
C MET A 1 11.18 24.63 2.79
N VAL A 2 11.80 24.41 3.97
CA VAL A 2 12.08 23.05 4.46
C VAL A 2 10.78 22.50 5.03
N THR A 3 10.23 21.48 4.39
CA THR A 3 9.05 20.76 4.88
C THR A 3 9.42 20.05 6.18
N SER A 4 8.55 20.10 7.19
CA SER A 4 8.84 19.40 8.44
C SER A 4 8.84 17.87 8.18
N PRO A 5 9.52 17.06 9.00
CA PRO A 5 9.53 15.60 8.82
C PRO A 5 8.13 14.98 8.74
N SER A 6 7.15 15.60 9.42
CA SER A 6 5.73 15.19 9.36
C SER A 6 5.02 15.56 8.05
N THR A 7 5.50 16.57 7.33
CA THR A 7 5.00 16.97 6.02
C THR A 7 5.53 16.05 4.92
N GLU A 8 6.80 15.63 5.00
CA GLU A 8 7.39 14.69 4.03
C GLU A 8 6.77 13.30 4.12
N LEU A 9 6.50 12.81 5.33
CA LEU A 9 5.81 11.53 5.54
C LEU A 9 4.42 11.48 4.88
N ARG A 10 3.71 12.62 4.81
CA ARG A 10 2.38 12.72 4.18
C ARG A 10 2.43 12.64 2.66
N LEU A 11 3.47 13.19 2.04
CA LEU A 11 3.59 13.28 0.58
C LEU A 11 3.72 11.91 -0.09
N PHE A 12 4.46 10.98 0.52
CA PHE A 12 4.66 9.65 -0.06
C PHE A 12 3.39 8.79 -0.06
N MET A 13 2.57 8.86 0.99
CA MET A 13 1.28 8.16 0.96
C MET A 13 0.32 8.77 -0.05
N TYR A 14 0.29 10.11 -0.21
CA TYR A 14 -0.51 10.73 -1.26
C TYR A 14 -0.10 10.25 -2.65
N GLY A 15 1.18 10.00 -2.90
CA GLY A 15 1.64 9.41 -4.16
C GLY A 15 0.99 8.05 -4.46
N ALA A 16 0.92 7.15 -3.48
CA ALA A 16 0.27 5.85 -3.64
C ALA A 16 -1.25 5.99 -3.89
N LEU A 17 -1.92 6.83 -3.09
CA LEU A 17 -3.36 7.08 -3.20
C LEU A 17 -3.74 7.76 -4.53
N LEU A 18 -2.93 8.72 -4.98
CA LEU A 18 -3.10 9.35 -6.28
C LEU A 18 -2.82 8.38 -7.42
N GLY A 19 -1.80 7.52 -7.28
CA GLY A 19 -1.49 6.49 -8.27
C GLY A 19 -2.66 5.54 -8.52
N ASP A 20 -3.30 5.07 -7.45
CA ASP A 20 -4.55 4.30 -7.52
C ASP A 20 -5.66 5.11 -8.21
N LEU A 21 -6.00 6.29 -7.66
CA LEU A 21 -7.09 7.14 -8.16
C LEU A 21 -6.96 7.47 -9.67
N ILE A 22 -5.75 7.84 -10.10
CA ILE A 22 -5.43 8.24 -11.47
C ILE A 22 -5.35 7.02 -12.38
N GLY A 23 -4.87 5.89 -11.87
CA GLY A 23 -4.68 4.64 -12.63
C GLY A 23 -5.97 3.84 -12.84
N SER A 24 -6.94 3.97 -11.93
CA SER A 24 -8.14 3.11 -11.93
C SER A 24 -9.00 3.16 -13.20
N PRO A 25 -9.09 4.25 -14.00
CA PRO A 25 -9.76 4.22 -15.29
C PRO A 25 -9.18 3.22 -16.30
N TRP A 26 -7.90 2.88 -16.14
CA TRP A 26 -7.08 2.18 -17.13
C TRP A 26 -6.80 0.71 -16.79
N GLU A 27 -7.21 0.21 -15.61
CA GLU A 27 -6.96 -1.16 -15.14
C GLU A 27 -7.40 -2.23 -16.17
N PHE A 28 -8.58 -2.03 -16.76
CA PHE A 28 -9.15 -2.89 -17.81
C PHE A 28 -9.16 -2.23 -19.20
N ASN A 29 -8.68 -0.99 -19.30
CA ASN A 29 -8.56 -0.21 -20.54
C ASN A 29 -7.10 0.16 -20.78
N ARG A 30 -6.23 -0.86 -20.92
CA ARG A 30 -4.79 -0.66 -20.86
C ARG A 30 -4.27 0.19 -22.01
N ILE A 31 -3.51 1.22 -21.66
CA ILE A 31 -2.75 2.06 -22.58
C ILE A 31 -1.25 1.78 -22.41
N LYS A 32 -0.45 2.03 -23.46
CA LYS A 32 1.02 1.87 -23.44
C LYS A 32 1.77 3.18 -23.70
N HIS A 33 1.09 4.31 -23.57
CA HIS A 33 1.63 5.64 -23.74
C HIS A 33 1.42 6.48 -22.48
N ASP A 34 2.25 7.49 -22.30
CA ASP A 34 2.21 8.45 -21.19
C ASP A 34 1.19 9.59 -21.39
N ARG A 35 0.52 9.63 -22.55
CA ARG A 35 -0.49 10.63 -22.88
C ARG A 35 -1.87 10.21 -22.42
N PHE A 36 -2.22 10.49 -21.18
CA PHE A 36 -3.55 10.22 -20.64
C PHE A 36 -4.03 11.36 -19.75
N GLU A 37 -5.34 11.44 -19.57
CA GLU A 37 -5.93 12.39 -18.63
C GLU A 37 -5.66 11.94 -17.20
N MET A 38 -4.93 12.75 -16.43
CA MET A 38 -4.60 12.42 -15.04
C MET A 38 -5.84 12.46 -14.14
N PHE A 39 -6.75 13.41 -14.36
CA PHE A 39 -7.95 13.56 -13.56
C PHE A 39 -9.17 13.62 -14.47
N SER A 40 -10.04 12.62 -14.36
CA SER A 40 -11.29 12.55 -15.11
C SER A 40 -12.43 12.23 -14.16
N ALA A 41 -13.68 12.39 -14.62
CA ALA A 41 -14.86 11.96 -13.86
C ALA A 41 -14.91 10.43 -13.60
N GLN A 42 -14.02 9.66 -14.24
CA GLN A 42 -13.92 8.21 -14.08
C GLN A 42 -12.91 7.78 -13.01
N CYS A 43 -12.10 8.71 -12.50
CA CYS A 43 -11.13 8.47 -11.44
C CYS A 43 -11.87 8.15 -10.14
N ALA A 44 -11.49 7.03 -9.53
CA ALA A 44 -12.08 6.51 -8.30
C ALA A 44 -11.02 5.69 -7.56
N PHE A 45 -11.04 5.71 -6.23
CA PHE A 45 -10.14 4.86 -5.44
C PHE A 45 -10.63 3.41 -5.43
N THR A 46 -9.70 2.46 -5.33
CA THR A 46 -9.96 1.02 -5.32
C THR A 46 -9.65 0.41 -3.95
N ASP A 47 -9.54 -0.91 -3.90
CA ASP A 47 -9.02 -1.65 -2.75
C ASP A 47 -7.58 -1.27 -2.40
N ASP A 48 -6.73 -0.85 -3.34
CA ASP A 48 -5.36 -0.40 -3.11
C ASP A 48 -5.31 0.73 -2.06
N THR A 49 -6.10 1.79 -2.25
CA THR A 49 -6.20 2.91 -1.30
C THR A 49 -6.75 2.45 0.05
N ILE A 50 -7.84 1.68 0.06
CA ILE A 50 -8.51 1.28 1.31
C ILE A 50 -7.57 0.41 2.15
N MET A 51 -6.89 -0.54 1.49
CA MET A 51 -5.96 -1.44 2.16
C MET A 51 -4.66 -0.73 2.57
N THR A 52 -4.20 0.28 1.82
CA THR A 52 -3.10 1.14 2.25
C THR A 52 -3.43 1.88 3.55
N VAL A 53 -4.63 2.45 3.63
CA VAL A 53 -5.10 3.13 4.85
C VAL A 53 -5.24 2.14 6.02
N ALA A 54 -5.78 0.94 5.76
CA ALA A 54 -5.90 -0.10 6.78
C ALA A 54 -4.54 -0.55 7.33
N VAL A 55 -3.53 -0.69 6.47
CA VAL A 55 -2.15 -1.01 6.88
C VAL A 55 -1.56 0.11 7.73
N ALA A 56 -1.75 1.37 7.33
CA ALA A 56 -1.29 2.51 8.13
C ALA A 56 -1.95 2.53 9.52
N ASP A 57 -3.26 2.31 9.58
CA ASP A 57 -4.03 2.25 10.82
C ASP A 57 -3.55 1.12 11.74
N ALA A 58 -3.28 -0.07 11.19
CA ALA A 58 -2.74 -1.20 11.93
C ALA A 58 -1.37 -0.86 12.56
N LEU A 59 -0.46 -0.27 11.78
CA LEU A 59 0.88 0.03 12.24
C LEU A 59 0.93 1.19 13.25
N LEU A 60 0.08 2.21 13.08
CA LEU A 60 0.03 3.37 13.98
C LEU A 60 -0.57 3.03 15.34
N ASN A 61 -1.53 2.10 15.38
CA ASN A 61 -2.27 1.74 16.59
C ASN A 61 -1.85 0.39 17.17
N ASP A 62 -0.80 -0.22 16.64
CA ASP A 62 -0.33 -1.58 16.97
C ASP A 62 -1.44 -2.63 16.99
N VAL A 63 -2.31 -2.57 15.98
CA VAL A 63 -3.39 -3.53 15.76
C VAL A 63 -2.92 -4.61 14.79
N ASP A 64 -3.44 -5.82 14.94
CA ASP A 64 -3.23 -6.90 13.98
C ASP A 64 -3.67 -6.45 12.55
N PRO A 65 -2.82 -6.61 11.52
CA PRO A 65 -3.14 -6.14 10.18
C PRO A 65 -4.42 -6.75 9.61
N ALA A 66 -4.71 -8.02 9.89
CA ALA A 66 -5.92 -8.65 9.38
C ALA A 66 -7.17 -8.06 10.00
N THR A 67 -7.13 -7.81 11.31
CA THR A 67 -8.20 -7.13 12.05
C THR A 67 -8.49 -5.75 11.47
N SER A 68 -7.46 -4.94 11.22
CA SER A 68 -7.61 -3.62 10.60
C SER A 68 -8.18 -3.69 9.18
N MET A 69 -7.63 -4.55 8.32
CA MET A 69 -8.10 -4.69 6.93
C MET A 69 -9.58 -5.08 6.85
N ARG A 70 -10.03 -6.00 7.71
CA ARG A 70 -11.43 -6.41 7.80
C ARG A 70 -12.33 -5.26 8.23
N ALA A 71 -11.94 -4.52 9.27
CA ALA A 71 -12.70 -3.36 9.75
C ALA A 71 -12.84 -2.28 8.67
N TRP A 72 -11.76 -1.96 7.95
CA TRP A 72 -11.80 -0.99 6.86
C TRP A 72 -12.62 -1.47 5.67
N ALA A 73 -12.52 -2.74 5.28
CA ALA A 73 -13.31 -3.31 4.19
C ALA A 73 -14.82 -3.35 4.50
N GLN A 74 -15.20 -3.42 5.78
CA GLN A 74 -16.61 -3.30 6.21
C GLN A 74 -17.08 -1.84 6.17
N ARG A 75 -16.22 -0.89 6.54
CA ARG A 75 -16.55 0.53 6.63
C ARG A 75 -16.60 1.26 5.28
N VAL A 76 -15.69 0.91 4.36
CA VAL A 76 -15.50 1.61 3.09
C VAL A 76 -15.47 0.60 1.95
N LYS A 77 -16.26 0.86 0.91
CA LYS A 77 -16.26 0.06 -0.32
C LYS A 77 -15.48 0.77 -1.42
N PRO A 78 -14.75 0.03 -2.27
CA PRO A 78 -14.13 0.58 -3.48
C PRO A 78 -15.18 1.31 -4.32
N GLN A 79 -14.84 2.50 -4.82
CA GLN A 79 -15.73 3.22 -5.74
C GLN A 79 -15.64 2.67 -7.16
N ARG A 80 -14.53 2.01 -7.48
CA ARG A 80 -14.28 1.31 -8.73
C ARG A 80 -13.52 0.02 -8.48
N GLY A 81 -13.70 -0.95 -9.37
CA GLY A 81 -13.09 -2.26 -9.23
C GLY A 81 -13.68 -3.01 -8.04
N GLY A 82 -12.85 -3.83 -7.40
CA GLY A 82 -13.23 -4.58 -6.23
C GLY A 82 -12.09 -5.45 -5.75
N TYR A 83 -12.24 -5.97 -4.54
CA TYR A 83 -11.29 -6.92 -3.98
C TYR A 83 -11.18 -8.16 -4.86
N GLY A 84 -9.96 -8.65 -5.07
CA GLY A 84 -9.73 -9.92 -5.76
C GLY A 84 -10.56 -11.05 -5.10
N ALA A 85 -11.09 -11.98 -5.91
CA ALA A 85 -12.12 -12.92 -5.46
C ALA A 85 -11.75 -13.71 -4.18
N ILE A 86 -10.52 -14.24 -4.11
CA ILE A 86 -10.04 -14.99 -2.94
C ILE A 86 -9.82 -14.04 -1.75
N PHE A 87 -9.29 -12.84 -2.00
CA PHE A 87 -9.11 -11.83 -0.96
C PHE A 87 -10.44 -11.36 -0.37
N TRP A 88 -11.48 -11.26 -1.20
CA TRP A 88 -12.83 -10.95 -0.76
C TRP A 88 -13.40 -12.04 0.15
N VAL A 89 -13.22 -13.32 -0.19
CA VAL A 89 -13.60 -14.43 0.69
C VAL A 89 -12.87 -14.32 2.02
N TRP A 90 -11.54 -14.18 1.97
CA TRP A 90 -10.71 -14.01 3.15
C TRP A 90 -11.21 -12.87 4.02
N LEU A 91 -11.47 -11.66 3.47
CA LEU A 91 -11.97 -10.49 4.21
C LEU A 91 -13.28 -10.76 4.99
N ASN A 92 -14.14 -11.64 4.50
CA ASN A 92 -15.45 -11.93 5.10
C ASN A 92 -15.44 -13.11 6.09
N ASN A 93 -14.32 -13.84 6.19
CA ASN A 93 -14.16 -14.97 7.11
C ASN A 93 -13.03 -14.70 8.11
N PRO A 94 -13.33 -14.21 9.33
CA PRO A 94 -12.30 -13.84 10.33
C PRO A 94 -11.33 -14.96 10.70
N ASP A 95 -11.78 -16.21 10.63
CA ASP A 95 -11.00 -17.40 10.99
C ASP A 95 -10.12 -17.93 9.83
N ASP A 96 -10.17 -17.30 8.65
CA ASP A 96 -9.36 -17.73 7.51
C ASP A 96 -7.89 -17.36 7.70
N GLU A 97 -7.03 -18.37 7.56
CA GLU A 97 -5.58 -18.24 7.47
C GLU A 97 -5.15 -17.61 6.13
N PRO A 98 -3.89 -17.15 6.01
CA PRO A 98 -3.30 -16.75 4.73
C PRO A 98 -3.43 -17.86 3.67
N TYR A 99 -3.62 -17.47 2.41
CA TYR A 99 -4.06 -18.38 1.35
C TYR A 99 -3.03 -18.60 0.22
N GLY A 100 -1.74 -18.37 0.47
CA GLY A 100 -0.67 -18.70 -0.45
C GLY A 100 -0.60 -17.82 -1.70
N SER A 101 -1.09 -16.58 -1.65
CA SER A 101 -1.14 -15.71 -2.82
C SER A 101 0.23 -15.17 -3.24
N ALA A 102 0.58 -15.38 -4.52
CA ALA A 102 1.73 -14.73 -5.18
C ALA A 102 1.35 -13.42 -5.91
N GLY A 103 0.10 -12.94 -5.74
CA GLY A 103 -0.38 -11.70 -6.35
C GLY A 103 0.28 -10.44 -5.78
N ASN A 104 0.01 -9.30 -6.40
CA ASN A 104 0.55 -7.99 -6.00
C ASN A 104 -0.17 -7.35 -4.80
N GLY A 105 -1.21 -7.99 -4.26
CA GLY A 105 -2.08 -7.41 -3.22
C GLY A 105 -1.37 -7.04 -1.92
N GLY A 106 -0.26 -7.72 -1.61
CA GLY A 106 0.64 -7.32 -0.53
C GLY A 106 1.44 -6.06 -0.88
N ALA A 107 2.03 -6.01 -2.07
CA ALA A 107 2.89 -4.92 -2.52
C ALA A 107 2.14 -3.61 -2.73
N MET A 108 0.91 -3.65 -3.26
CA MET A 108 0.12 -2.43 -3.56
C MET A 108 -0.19 -1.58 -2.32
N ARG A 109 -0.21 -2.20 -1.13
CA ARG A 109 -0.60 -1.57 0.15
C ARG A 109 0.54 -1.43 1.16
N VAL A 110 1.77 -1.80 0.80
CA VAL A 110 2.89 -1.92 1.76
C VAL A 110 3.55 -0.57 2.10
N SER A 111 3.20 0.50 1.40
CA SER A 111 3.84 1.82 1.54
C SER A 111 3.91 2.35 2.99
N PRO A 112 2.92 2.14 3.89
CA PRO A 112 3.02 2.62 5.26
C PRO A 112 4.13 1.93 6.07
N ALA A 113 4.50 0.69 5.74
CA ALA A 113 5.59 -0.02 6.40
C ALA A 113 6.94 0.72 6.22
N ALA A 114 7.18 1.26 5.02
CA ALA A 114 8.37 2.05 4.72
C ALA A 114 8.31 3.46 5.34
N MET A 115 7.11 4.05 5.44
CA MET A 115 6.92 5.39 6.01
C MET A 115 7.12 5.41 7.51
N LEU A 116 6.54 4.41 8.20
CA LEU A 116 6.54 4.29 9.65
C LEU A 116 7.71 3.47 10.19
N GLY A 117 8.58 2.95 9.31
CA GLY A 117 9.78 2.23 9.69
C GLY A 117 10.96 3.16 9.99
N ASP A 118 11.69 2.87 11.07
CA ASP A 118 12.83 3.66 11.53
C ASP A 118 14.14 3.18 10.90
N THR A 119 14.34 1.86 10.88
CA THR A 119 15.52 1.21 10.27
C THR A 119 15.09 0.34 9.10
N TRP A 120 16.06 -0.05 8.26
CA TRP A 120 15.79 -0.96 7.15
C TRP A 120 15.21 -2.30 7.62
N ASP A 121 15.77 -2.89 8.69
CA ASP A 121 15.27 -4.15 9.26
C ASP A 121 13.84 -4.01 9.78
N ASP A 122 13.52 -2.88 10.42
CA ASP A 122 12.17 -2.58 10.89
C ASP A 122 11.18 -2.41 9.73
N VAL A 123 11.58 -1.75 8.64
CA VAL A 123 10.76 -1.68 7.41
C VAL A 123 10.47 -3.06 6.86
N LEU A 124 11.47 -3.94 6.77
CA LEU A 124 11.27 -5.30 6.26
C LEU A 124 10.41 -6.15 7.19
N ALA A 125 10.55 -5.99 8.51
CA ALA A 125 9.72 -6.65 9.51
C ALA A 125 8.26 -6.19 9.39
N LYS A 126 8.01 -4.88 9.34
CA LYS A 126 6.66 -4.31 9.13
C LYS A 126 6.06 -4.76 7.80
N ALA A 127 6.82 -4.69 6.71
CA ALA A 127 6.38 -5.15 5.38
C ALA A 127 5.98 -6.63 5.39
N THR A 128 6.74 -7.47 6.10
CA THR A 128 6.41 -8.89 6.29
C THR A 128 5.11 -9.04 7.08
N LYS A 129 5.00 -8.38 8.25
CA LYS A 129 3.83 -8.44 9.14
C LYS A 129 2.52 -8.13 8.40
N VAL A 130 2.51 -7.06 7.60
CA VAL A 130 1.30 -6.57 6.90
C VAL A 130 0.96 -7.33 5.61
N THR A 131 1.89 -8.16 5.13
CA THR A 131 1.74 -8.95 3.89
C THR A 131 1.36 -10.39 4.19
N ALA A 132 2.04 -11.00 5.16
CA ALA A 132 1.93 -12.42 5.48
C ALA A 132 0.52 -12.85 5.91
N CYS A 133 -0.32 -11.92 6.37
CA CYS A 133 -1.71 -12.22 6.74
C CYS A 133 -2.59 -12.68 5.56
N THR A 134 -2.14 -12.52 4.31
CA THR A 134 -2.90 -12.89 3.09
C THR A 134 -2.01 -13.44 1.96
N HIS A 135 -0.78 -12.95 1.85
CA HIS A 135 0.18 -13.28 0.80
C HIS A 135 1.44 -13.87 1.46
N ASP A 136 1.32 -15.08 1.96
CA ASP A 136 2.39 -15.85 2.61
C ASP A 136 3.23 -16.69 1.61
N HIS A 137 2.89 -16.64 0.32
CA HIS A 137 3.78 -17.17 -0.72
C HIS A 137 5.05 -16.32 -0.82
N GLN A 138 6.22 -16.97 -0.94
CA GLN A 138 7.52 -16.29 -0.94
C GLN A 138 7.62 -15.14 -1.96
N ILE A 139 7.14 -15.35 -3.19
CA ILE A 139 7.08 -14.29 -4.23
C ILE A 139 6.28 -13.07 -3.78
N GLY A 140 5.14 -13.26 -3.11
CA GLY A 140 4.31 -12.15 -2.62
C GLY A 140 5.00 -11.37 -1.51
N LEU A 141 5.63 -12.08 -0.56
CA LEU A 141 6.44 -11.48 0.50
C LEU A 141 7.63 -10.69 -0.06
N ASP A 142 8.35 -11.28 -1.01
CA ASP A 142 9.52 -10.65 -1.63
C ASP A 142 9.14 -9.43 -2.46
N ALA A 143 8.04 -9.47 -3.20
CA ALA A 143 7.51 -8.32 -3.93
C ALA A 143 7.13 -7.17 -2.98
N ALA A 144 6.48 -7.47 -1.86
CA ALA A 144 6.12 -6.46 -0.87
C ALA A 144 7.37 -5.86 -0.20
N LYS A 145 8.34 -6.69 0.19
CA LYS A 145 9.62 -6.24 0.74
C LYS A 145 10.41 -5.39 -0.25
N ALA A 146 10.48 -5.80 -1.51
CA ALA A 146 11.16 -5.04 -2.56
C ALA A 146 10.52 -3.66 -2.76
N THR A 147 9.17 -3.60 -2.76
CA THR A 147 8.42 -2.35 -2.86
C THR A 147 8.66 -1.45 -1.66
N ALA A 148 8.55 -1.97 -0.44
CA ALA A 148 8.83 -1.23 0.80
C ALA A 148 10.28 -0.72 0.84
N HIS A 149 11.24 -1.55 0.41
CA HIS A 149 12.64 -1.17 0.32
C HIS A 149 12.86 -0.03 -0.68
N ALA A 150 12.26 -0.09 -1.87
CA ALA A 150 12.36 0.98 -2.86
C ALA A 150 11.83 2.31 -2.31
N ILE A 151 10.69 2.27 -1.60
CA ILE A 151 10.09 3.44 -0.95
C ILE A 151 11.01 3.98 0.16
N TRP A 152 11.56 3.11 1.02
CA TRP A 152 12.49 3.51 2.08
C TRP A 152 13.77 4.14 1.50
N MET A 153 14.30 3.58 0.42
CA MET A 153 15.44 4.18 -0.28
C MET A 153 15.10 5.56 -0.84
N ALA A 154 13.93 5.75 -1.45
CA ALA A 154 13.51 7.05 -1.96
C ALA A 154 13.35 8.08 -0.83
N LYS A 155 12.69 7.70 0.27
CA LYS A 155 12.51 8.52 1.49
C LYS A 155 13.86 8.97 2.06
N ASN A 156 14.82 8.06 2.18
CA ASN A 156 16.12 8.36 2.81
C ASN A 156 17.14 8.98 1.85
N ARG A 157 17.04 8.75 0.53
CA ARG A 157 17.89 9.40 -0.48
C ARG A 157 17.47 10.82 -0.80
N ALA A 158 16.22 11.21 -0.52
CA ALA A 158 15.81 12.62 -0.49
C ALA A 158 16.47 13.39 0.68
N MET A 159 16.83 12.70 1.78
CA MET A 159 17.48 13.34 2.94
C MET A 159 19.01 13.53 2.80
N PHE A 160 19.68 12.88 1.84
CA PHE A 160 21.13 13.07 1.61
C PHE A 160 21.48 14.33 0.80
N VAL A 161 20.50 15.04 0.23
CA VAL A 161 20.74 16.18 -0.69
C VAL A 161 20.65 17.55 0.02
N CYS A 162 20.42 17.61 1.33
CA CYS A 162 20.30 18.88 2.07
C CYS A 162 21.35 19.12 3.18
N SER A 163 22.37 18.27 3.32
CA SER A 163 23.42 18.46 4.33
C SER A 163 24.80 18.78 3.76
N GLN A 164 24.92 19.11 2.48
CA GLN A 164 26.15 19.62 1.87
C GLN A 164 25.84 20.82 0.97
N ASN A 165 25.74 22.00 1.58
CA ASN A 165 26.06 23.30 1.00
C ASN A 165 26.19 24.33 2.13
#